data_AF-A0A5C3LGF8-F1
#
_entry.id   AF-A0A5C3LGF8-F1
#
_cell.length_a   1.000
_cell.length_b   1.000
_cell.length_c   1.000
_cell.angle_alpha   90.00
_cell.angle_beta   90.00
_cell.angle_gamma   90.00
#
_symmetry.space_group_name_H-M   'P 1'
#
loop_
_entity.id
_entity.type
_entity.pdbx_description
1 polymer ?
#
loop_
_entity_poly.entity_id
_entity_poly.type
_entity_poly.pdbx_seq_one_letter_code
_entity_poly.pdbx_strand_id
1 'polypeptide(L)'
;MAFIRPDAYYIRNRDGNRYIGLNETNHVSAFQGQGNPPIWTVTRTSDGQFILVVDKKEAASSDGNIIGVDSVGTRWKIQSHDGYPRNVYTIENATSRSTGWVLNHDADLVKDRPLIVYPSFPPRYPDIELWEFEEAPEST
;
A
#
# COMPACT_ATOMS: atom_id res chain seq x y z
N MET A 1 17.90 3.60 -8.21
CA MET A 1 16.53 3.40 -7.68
C MET A 1 16.15 1.94 -7.85
N ALA A 2 15.79 1.27 -6.77
CA ALA A 2 15.23 -0.08 -6.83
C ALA A 2 13.71 0.06 -7.07
N PHE A 3 13.21 -0.65 -8.07
CA PHE A 3 11.78 -0.75 -8.34
C PHE A 3 11.27 -2.04 -7.70
N ILE A 4 10.07 -1.98 -7.11
CA ILE A 4 9.38 -3.19 -6.69
C ILE A 4 9.11 -4.09 -7.91
N ARG A 5 9.27 -5.40 -7.74
CA ARG A 5 8.97 -6.37 -8.80
C ARG A 5 7.45 -6.63 -8.83
N PRO A 6 6.85 -6.85 -10.00
CA PRO A 6 5.47 -7.34 -10.06
C PRO A 6 5.43 -8.78 -9.55
N ASP A 7 4.76 -9.02 -8.43
CA ASP A 7 4.68 -10.34 -7.77
C ASP A 7 3.61 -10.34 -6.67
N ALA A 8 3.50 -11.46 -5.93
CA ALA A 8 2.71 -11.60 -4.72
C ALA A 8 3.49 -11.14 -3.46
N TYR A 9 2.84 -10.35 -2.61
CA TYR A 9 3.43 -9.79 -1.40
C TYR A 9 2.46 -9.84 -0.22
N TYR A 10 3.00 -9.99 0.98
CA TYR A 10 2.37 -9.43 2.18
C TYR A 10 2.78 -7.96 2.29
N ILE A 11 1.82 -7.09 2.59
CA ILE A 11 2.08 -5.66 2.79
C ILE A 11 1.80 -5.33 4.24
N ARG A 12 2.76 -4.72 4.93
CA ARG A 12 2.62 -4.27 6.32
C ARG A 12 2.95 -2.81 6.49
N ASN A 13 2.23 -2.14 7.37
CA ASN A 13 2.58 -0.78 7.79
C ASN A 13 3.75 -0.82 8.77
N ARG A 14 4.68 0.14 8.67
CA ARG A 14 5.79 0.24 9.62
C ARG A 14 5.35 0.71 10.99
N ASP A 15 4.25 1.45 11.09
CA ASP A 15 3.64 1.75 12.38
C ASP A 15 2.83 0.53 12.88
N GLY A 16 3.18 0.06 14.08
CA GLY A 16 2.54 -1.10 14.71
C GLY A 16 2.84 -2.45 14.07
N ASN A 17 3.59 -2.48 12.95
CA ASN A 17 4.01 -3.70 12.25
C ASN A 17 2.84 -4.62 11.83
N ARG A 18 1.74 -4.00 11.37
CA ARG A 18 0.49 -4.71 11.04
C ARG A 18 0.35 -4.89 9.53
N TYR A 19 0.04 -6.11 9.11
CA TYR A 19 -0.36 -6.40 7.74
C TYR A 19 -1.66 -5.68 7.40
N ILE A 20 -1.93 -5.51 6.11
CA ILE A 20 -3.19 -4.92 5.61
C ILE A 20 -3.91 -5.86 4.66
N GLY A 21 -5.22 -5.68 4.57
CA GLY A 21 -6.08 -6.34 3.59
C GLY A 21 -7.46 -5.72 3.60
N LEU A 22 -8.44 -6.40 3.01
CA LEU A 22 -9.83 -5.94 3.05
C LEU A 22 -10.51 -6.39 4.34
N ASN A 23 -11.29 -5.49 4.92
CA ASN A 23 -12.26 -5.84 5.96
C ASN A 23 -13.61 -6.27 5.34
N GLU A 24 -14.58 -6.57 6.20
CA GLU A 24 -15.92 -7.03 5.80
C GLU A 24 -16.70 -6.03 4.92
N THR A 25 -16.32 -4.75 4.93
CA THR A 25 -16.94 -3.71 4.10
C THR A 25 -16.10 -3.34 2.88
N ASN A 26 -15.10 -4.17 2.53
CA ASN A 26 -14.15 -3.95 1.44
C ASN A 26 -13.28 -2.70 1.60
N HIS A 27 -13.13 -2.14 2.81
CA HIS A 27 -12.12 -1.12 3.05
C HIS A 27 -10.77 -1.79 3.31
N VAL A 28 -9.70 -1.19 2.80
CA VAL A 28 -8.35 -1.59 3.18
C VAL A 28 -8.10 -1.14 4.61
N SER A 29 -7.76 -2.09 5.48
CA SER A 29 -7.54 -1.86 6.90
C SER A 29 -6.35 -2.65 7.39
N ALA A 30 -5.86 -2.31 8.60
CA ALA A 30 -4.99 -3.20 9.33
C ALA A 30 -5.71 -4.55 9.52
N PHE A 31 -4.99 -5.63 9.24
CA PHE A 31 -5.47 -6.99 9.36
C PHE A 31 -5.59 -7.36 10.84
N GLN A 32 -6.80 -7.72 11.26
CA GLN A 32 -7.13 -8.07 12.64
C GLN A 32 -7.39 -9.59 12.82
N GLY A 33 -7.22 -10.37 11.75
CA GLY A 33 -7.56 -11.79 11.75
C GLY A 33 -6.54 -12.67 12.49
N GLN A 34 -7.02 -13.81 12.99
CA GLN A 34 -6.14 -14.92 13.35
C GLN A 34 -5.91 -15.77 12.11
N GLY A 35 -4.69 -15.82 11.59
CA GLY A 35 -4.36 -16.60 10.40
C GLY A 35 -3.24 -15.99 9.57
N ASN A 36 -3.12 -16.47 8.34
CA ASN A 36 -2.16 -15.93 7.38
C ASN A 36 -2.58 -14.50 6.96
N PRO A 37 -1.62 -13.56 6.85
CA PRO A 37 -1.92 -12.25 6.32
C PRO A 37 -2.48 -12.31 4.88
N PRO A 38 -3.27 -11.32 4.46
CA PRO A 38 -3.76 -11.23 3.09
C PRO A 38 -2.62 -11.06 2.09
N ILE A 39 -2.70 -11.81 0.98
CA ILE A 39 -1.73 -11.73 -0.11
C ILE A 39 -2.20 -10.69 -1.11
N TRP A 40 -1.30 -9.77 -1.43
CA TRP A 40 -1.48 -8.74 -2.44
C TRP A 40 -0.75 -9.11 -3.72
N THR A 41 -1.46 -9.15 -4.84
CA THR A 41 -0.84 -9.24 -6.16
C THR A 41 -0.52 -7.83 -6.66
N VAL A 42 0.75 -7.57 -6.93
CA VAL A 42 1.25 -6.30 -7.47
C VAL A 42 1.54 -6.50 -8.95
N THR A 43 0.79 -5.84 -9.81
CA THR A 43 1.00 -5.89 -11.28
C THR A 43 1.48 -4.53 -11.77
N ARG A 44 2.49 -4.52 -12.65
CA ARG A 44 2.95 -3.29 -13.30
C ARG A 44 2.28 -3.12 -14.66
N THR A 45 1.74 -1.93 -14.91
CA THR A 45 1.14 -1.55 -16.19
C THR A 45 2.20 -1.12 -17.20
N SER A 46 1.83 -1.02 -18.48
CA SER A 46 2.75 -0.64 -19.56
C SER A 46 3.30 0.79 -19.43
N ASP A 47 2.58 1.68 -18.77
CA ASP A 47 2.99 3.05 -18.43
C ASP A 47 3.79 3.16 -17.12
N GLY A 48 4.12 2.01 -16.50
CA GLY A 48 4.99 1.93 -15.34
C GLY A 48 4.31 2.19 -14.00
N GLN A 49 2.98 2.33 -13.97
CA GLN A 49 2.17 2.39 -12.75
C GLN A 49 1.89 0.96 -12.23
N PHE A 50 1.20 0.87 -11.09
CA PHE A 50 0.90 -0.39 -10.43
C PHE A 50 -0.59 -0.56 -10.16
N ILE A 51 -1.04 -1.80 -10.26
CA ILE A 51 -2.34 -2.29 -9.81
C ILE A 51 -2.05 -3.17 -8.59
N LEU A 52 -2.72 -2.89 -7.48
CA LEU A 52 -2.65 -3.70 -6.27
C LEU A 52 -3.97 -4.43 -6.12
N VAL A 53 -3.92 -5.76 -6.04
CA VAL A 53 -5.11 -6.62 -5.94
C VAL A 53 -5.01 -7.43 -4.65
N VAL A 54 -6.10 -7.48 -3.89
CA VAL A 54 -6.25 -8.34 -2.70
C VAL A 54 -7.64 -8.95 -2.74
N ASP A 55 -7.77 -10.23 -2.39
CA ASP A 55 -9.04 -10.97 -2.45
C ASP A 55 -9.81 -10.78 -3.78
N LYS A 56 -9.05 -10.78 -4.89
CA LYS A 56 -9.54 -10.59 -6.28
C LYS A 56 -10.15 -9.21 -6.58
N LYS A 57 -9.97 -8.23 -5.71
CA LYS A 57 -10.45 -6.85 -5.88
C LYS A 57 -9.27 -5.90 -6.09
N GLU A 58 -9.38 -5.02 -7.08
CA GLU A 58 -8.39 -3.95 -7.28
C GLU A 58 -8.56 -2.89 -6.18
N ALA A 59 -7.46 -2.40 -5.60
CA ALA A 59 -7.50 -1.30 -4.66
C ALA A 59 -7.77 0.03 -5.38
N ALA A 60 -8.77 0.76 -4.91
CA ALA A 60 -9.21 2.03 -5.43
C ALA A 60 -9.32 3.09 -4.33
N SER A 61 -9.02 4.34 -4.69
CA SER A 61 -9.32 5.51 -3.87
C SER A 61 -10.78 5.92 -4.08
N SER A 62 -11.54 6.06 -2.99
CA SER A 62 -12.92 6.53 -2.99
C SER A 62 -13.22 7.33 -1.73
N ASP A 63 -13.60 8.60 -1.89
CA ASP A 63 -13.93 9.52 -0.78
C ASP A 63 -12.87 9.55 0.34
N GLY A 64 -11.58 9.54 -0.06
CA GLY A 64 -10.44 9.54 0.87
C GLY A 64 -10.17 8.20 1.57
N ASN A 65 -10.87 7.13 1.21
CA ASN A 65 -10.62 5.76 1.65
C ASN A 65 -9.94 4.95 0.56
N ILE A 66 -9.21 3.91 0.97
CA ILE A 66 -8.82 2.85 0.05
C ILE A 66 -9.82 1.70 0.19
N ILE A 67 -10.43 1.28 -0.92
CA ILE A 67 -11.43 0.21 -0.98
C ILE A 67 -11.08 -0.81 -2.06
N GLY A 68 -11.53 -2.06 -1.91
CA GLY A 68 -11.47 -3.07 -2.96
C GLY A 68 -12.69 -2.99 -3.89
N VAL A 69 -12.46 -2.95 -5.20
CA VAL A 69 -13.53 -2.92 -6.23
C VAL A 69 -13.41 -4.09 -7.21
N ASP A 70 -14.55 -4.51 -7.77
CA ASP A 70 -14.61 -5.56 -8.81
C ASP A 70 -14.41 -5.01 -10.24
N SER A 71 -14.19 -3.69 -10.35
CA SER A 71 -13.95 -2.97 -11.60
C SER A 71 -12.51 -2.43 -11.65
N VAL A 72 -12.22 -1.60 -12.64
CA VAL A 72 -10.92 -0.94 -12.76
C VAL A 72 -10.68 -0.04 -11.53
N GLY A 73 -9.68 -0.39 -10.73
CA GLY A 73 -9.28 0.34 -9.54
C GLY A 73 -8.33 1.50 -9.84
N THR A 74 -7.84 2.14 -8.78
CA THR A 74 -6.88 3.24 -8.89
C THR A 74 -5.51 2.68 -9.31
N ARG A 75 -4.79 3.46 -10.09
CA ARG A 75 -3.39 3.15 -10.41
C ARG A 75 -2.48 3.85 -9.42
N TRP A 76 -1.43 3.14 -9.01
CA TRP A 76 -0.55 3.55 -7.93
C TRP A 76 0.89 3.70 -8.41
N LYS A 77 1.66 4.54 -7.73
CA LYS A 77 3.12 4.59 -7.80
C LYS A 77 3.65 3.99 -6.50
N ILE A 78 4.57 3.04 -6.61
CA ILE A 78 5.25 2.47 -5.45
C ILE A 78 6.67 3.00 -5.46
N GLN A 79 7.01 3.89 -4.52
CA GLN A 79 8.27 4.63 -4.53
C GLN A 79 9.19 4.22 -3.38
N SER A 80 10.45 3.94 -3.71
CA SER A 80 11.51 3.75 -2.72
C SER A 80 12.16 5.10 -2.39
N HIS A 81 12.64 5.22 -1.15
CA HIS A 81 13.22 6.46 -0.63
C HIS A 81 14.60 6.20 -0.02
N ASP A 82 15.51 7.15 -0.18
CA ASP A 82 16.84 7.07 0.42
C ASP A 82 16.74 7.06 1.96
N GLY A 83 17.58 6.26 2.60
CA GLY A 83 17.57 6.10 4.06
C GLY A 83 16.59 5.06 4.60
N TYR A 84 15.80 4.41 3.74
CA TYR A 84 14.92 3.30 4.11
C TYR A 84 15.41 1.95 3.56
N PRO A 85 15.05 0.81 4.20
CA PRO A 85 15.30 -0.52 3.65
C PRO A 85 14.72 -0.69 2.24
N ARG A 86 15.33 -1.58 1.43
CA ARG A 86 14.94 -1.77 0.02
C ARG A 86 13.52 -2.26 -0.21
N ASN A 87 12.88 -2.82 0.81
CA ASN A 87 11.52 -3.33 0.76
C ASN A 87 10.48 -2.38 1.37
N VAL A 88 10.87 -1.14 1.69
CA VAL A 88 10.01 -0.12 2.27
C VAL A 88 9.70 0.96 1.23
N TYR A 89 8.41 1.29 1.10
CA TYR A 89 7.91 2.17 0.05
C TYR A 89 6.79 3.08 0.55
N THR A 90 6.56 4.19 -0.16
CA THR A 90 5.26 4.87 -0.18
C THR A 90 4.39 4.27 -1.30
N ILE A 91 3.07 4.27 -1.10
CA ILE A 91 2.09 3.91 -2.13
C ILE A 91 1.28 5.16 -2.46
N GLU A 92 1.55 5.76 -3.61
CA GLU A 92 1.02 7.06 -4.02
C GLU A 92 0.00 6.91 -5.13
N ASN A 93 -1.06 7.72 -5.07
CA ASN A 93 -2.05 7.77 -6.14
C ASN A 93 -1.39 8.28 -7.43
N ALA A 94 -1.51 7.55 -8.54
CA ALA A 94 -0.81 7.93 -9.77
C ALA A 94 -1.41 9.19 -10.43
N THR A 95 -2.70 9.45 -10.24
CA THR A 95 -3.42 10.58 -10.84
C THR A 95 -3.43 11.82 -9.93
N SER A 96 -3.39 11.63 -8.61
CA SER A 96 -3.28 12.70 -7.62
C SER A 96 -1.83 12.89 -7.18
N ARG A 97 -1.22 14.03 -7.53
CA ARG A 97 0.24 14.26 -7.37
C ARG A 97 0.74 14.35 -5.93
N SER A 98 -0.12 14.28 -4.92
CA SER A 98 0.28 14.51 -3.55
C SER A 98 -0.35 13.57 -2.53
N THR A 99 -1.18 12.62 -2.95
CA THR A 99 -1.88 11.74 -2.00
C THR A 99 -1.42 10.30 -2.12
N GLY A 100 -1.51 9.57 -1.02
CA GLY A 100 -1.10 8.17 -0.94
C GLY A 100 -1.71 7.48 0.27
N TRP A 101 -1.29 6.23 0.46
CA TRP A 101 -1.81 5.35 1.50
C TRP A 101 -1.24 5.77 2.86
N VAL A 102 -2.14 6.12 3.76
CA VAL A 102 -1.84 6.50 5.15
C VAL A 102 -2.67 5.65 6.10
N LEU A 103 -2.01 4.98 7.05
CA LEU A 103 -2.71 4.27 8.11
C LEU A 103 -3.35 5.26 9.08
N ASN A 104 -4.67 5.15 9.29
CA ASN A 104 -5.41 5.93 10.26
C ASN A 104 -5.69 5.09 11.52
N HIS A 105 -4.98 5.35 12.62
CA HIS A 105 -5.08 4.57 13.86
C HIS A 105 -6.47 4.53 14.49
N ASP A 106 -7.21 5.63 14.46
CA ASP A 106 -8.51 5.71 15.15
C ASP A 106 -9.53 4.71 14.59
N ALA A 107 -9.38 4.32 13.32
CA ALA A 107 -10.31 3.42 12.62
C ALA A 107 -9.62 2.16 12.10
N ASP A 108 -8.30 2.04 12.27
CA ASP A 108 -7.47 1.02 11.62
C ASP A 108 -7.65 0.92 10.09
N LEU A 109 -8.09 2.01 9.45
CA LEU A 109 -8.33 2.07 8.02
C LEU A 109 -7.14 2.72 7.28
N VAL A 110 -6.87 2.25 6.07
CA VAL A 110 -5.96 2.94 5.15
C VAL A 110 -6.75 4.00 4.38
N LYS A 111 -6.21 5.23 4.36
CA LYS A 111 -6.81 6.39 3.72
C LYS A 111 -5.95 6.85 2.53
N ASP A 112 -6.59 7.47 1.54
CA ASP A 112 -5.89 8.26 0.52
C ASP A 112 -5.79 9.70 1.02
N ARG A 113 -4.60 10.12 1.47
CA ARG A 113 -4.38 11.44 2.08
C ARG A 113 -3.09 12.07 1.58
N PRO A 114 -2.94 13.40 1.68
CA PRO A 114 -1.65 14.03 1.43
C PRO A 114 -0.54 13.39 2.24
N LEU A 115 0.56 12.99 1.59
CA LEU A 115 1.73 12.46 2.27
C LEU A 115 2.52 13.59 2.94
N ILE A 116 3.06 13.32 4.13
CA ILE A 116 3.85 14.25 4.92
C ILE A 116 5.32 13.85 4.82
N VAL A 117 6.17 14.81 4.47
CA VAL A 117 7.62 14.65 4.44
C VAL A 117 8.27 15.63 5.40
N TYR A 118 9.05 15.12 6.35
CA TYR A 118 9.81 15.94 7.29
C TYR A 118 11.02 16.58 6.61
N PRO A 119 11.30 17.86 6.87
CA PRO A 119 12.46 18.56 6.31
C PRO A 119 13.76 18.01 6.93
N SER A 120 14.35 17.01 6.28
CA SER A 120 15.59 16.33 6.69
C SER A 120 16.33 15.80 5.46
N PHE A 121 17.60 15.43 5.63
CA PHE A 121 18.41 14.82 4.57
C PHE A 121 19.01 13.48 5.05
N PRO A 122 18.61 12.32 4.49
CA PRO A 122 17.56 12.16 3.47
C PRO A 122 16.16 12.51 4.03
N PRO A 123 15.17 12.79 3.16
CA PRO A 123 13.79 13.05 3.58
C PRO A 123 13.25 11.90 4.42
N ARG A 124 12.46 12.25 5.44
CA ARG A 124 11.82 11.27 6.32
C ARG A 124 10.31 11.35 6.21
N TYR A 125 9.69 10.21 6.00
CA TYR A 125 8.26 10.01 6.08
C TYR A 125 7.89 9.44 7.44
N PRO A 126 6.71 9.77 7.99
CA PRO A 126 6.20 9.12 9.18
C PRO A 126 5.89 7.64 8.90
N ASP A 127 6.04 6.78 9.90
CA ASP A 127 5.91 5.32 9.72
C ASP A 127 4.50 4.90 9.26
N ILE A 128 3.48 5.70 9.55
CA ILE A 128 2.09 5.50 9.09
C ILE A 128 1.93 5.60 7.57
N GLU A 129 2.89 6.19 6.86
CA GLU A 129 2.92 6.34 5.39
C GLU A 129 3.87 5.34 4.72
N LEU A 130 4.58 4.53 5.52
CA LEU A 130 5.60 3.61 5.05
C LEU A 130 5.10 2.17 5.09
N TRP A 131 5.22 1.52 3.94
CA TRP A 131 4.71 0.18 3.70
C TRP A 131 5.86 -0.75 3.34
N GLU A 132 6.01 -1.81 4.10
CA GLU A 132 6.98 -2.85 3.84
C GLU A 132 6.34 -3.99 3.06
N PHE A 133 7.00 -4.41 1.98
CA PHE A 133 6.57 -5.48 1.09
C PHE A 133 7.44 -6.71 1.35
N GLU A 134 6.82 -7.78 1.80
CA GLU A 134 7.45 -9.09 2.05
C GLU A 134 6.96 -10.06 0.98
N GLU A 135 7.87 -10.77 0.30
CA GLU A 135 7.49 -11.71 -0.76
C GLU A 135 6.61 -12.82 -0.19
N ALA A 136 5.42 -13.00 -0.77
CA ALA A 136 4.53 -14.09 -0.41
C ALA A 136 4.96 -15.35 -1.17
N PRO A 137 4.76 -16.56 -0.61
CA PRO A 137 5.01 -17.79 -1.35
C PRO A 137 4.14 -17.83 -2.62
N GLU A 138 4.73 -18.29 -3.73
CA GLU A 138 4.01 -18.45 -5.00
C GLU A 138 2.75 -19.30 -4.78
N SER A 139 1.59 -18.78 -5.18
CA SER A 139 0.36 -19.57 -5.21
C SER A 139 0.54 -20.66 -6.26
N THR A 140 0.82 -21.89 -5.81
CA THR A 140 1.05 -23.06 -6.65
C THR A 140 -0.24 -23.55 -7.31
#